data_AF-A0A497CWF9-F1
#
_entry.id   AF-A0A497CWF9-F1
#
_cell.length_a   1.000
_cell.length_b   1.000
_cell.length_c   1.000
_cell.angle_alpha   90.00
_cell.angle_beta   90.00
_cell.angle_gamma   90.00
#
_symmetry.space_group_name_H-M   'P 1'
#
loop_
_entity.id
_entity.type
_entity.pdbx_description
1 polymer ?
#
loop_
_entity_poly.entity_id
_entity_poly.type
_entity_poly.pdbx_seq_one_letter_code
_entity_poly.pdbx_strand_id
1 'polypeptide(L)'
;MLMSIQLPEHISEGIVIAITGYIIVFLALLLLYYIFRLLSKVLTMNVRRKLARSGKLHAIPEGQDVHISGETAAAIAMAIYLNYELHDKESDVLTIKKISKAYSPWNSKIYGMRYFRR
;
A
#
# COMPACT_ATOMS: atom_id res chain seq x y z
N MET A 1 62.75 32.37 25.23
CA MET A 1 62.42 31.87 23.88
C MET A 1 61.11 31.10 23.98
N LEU A 2 60.00 31.83 24.15
CA LEU A 2 58.65 31.24 24.15
C LEU A 2 58.01 31.62 22.83
N MET A 3 57.79 30.60 22.01
CA MET A 3 57.19 30.69 20.68
C MET A 3 55.76 31.22 20.83
N SER A 4 55.51 32.43 20.33
CA SER A 4 54.17 32.98 20.20
C SER A 4 53.38 32.13 19.21
N ILE A 5 52.42 31.36 19.71
CA ILE A 5 51.46 30.62 18.88
C ILE A 5 50.60 31.68 18.18
N GLN A 6 50.93 31.98 16.93
CA GLN A 6 50.08 32.77 16.04
C GLN A 6 48.89 31.89 15.63
N LEU A 7 47.74 32.12 16.25
CA LEU A 7 46.46 31.55 15.82
C LEU A 7 46.15 32.10 14.42
N PRO A 8 45.96 31.24 13.39
CA PRO A 8 45.68 31.70 12.05
C PRO A 8 44.31 32.39 12.02
N GLU A 9 44.29 33.62 11.50
CA GLU A 9 43.12 34.51 11.39
C GLU A 9 41.90 33.82 10.72
N HIS A 10 42.17 32.84 9.86
CA HIS A 10 41.22 32.05 9.07
C HIS A 10 40.36 31.03 9.85
N ILE A 11 40.63 30.78 11.15
CA ILE A 11 39.76 29.89 11.95
C ILE A 11 38.36 30.48 12.10
N SER A 12 38.28 31.82 12.20
CA SER A 12 37.01 32.55 12.29
C SER A 12 36.15 32.34 11.04
N GLU A 13 36.76 32.39 9.85
CA GLU A 13 36.10 32.17 8.56
C GLU A 13 35.62 30.71 8.42
N GLY A 14 36.45 29.74 8.82
CA GLY A 14 36.08 28.32 8.76
C GLY A 14 34.86 27.96 9.60
N ILE A 15 34.72 28.56 10.79
CA ILE A 15 33.55 28.37 11.67
C ILE A 15 32.27 28.92 11.00
N VAL A 16 32.35 30.09 10.38
CA VAL A 16 31.21 30.71 9.69
C VAL A 16 30.75 29.85 8.51
N ILE A 17 31.68 29.31 7.73
CA ILE A 17 31.38 28.43 6.60
C ILE A 17 30.70 27.15 7.07
N ALA A 18 31.22 26.52 8.13
CA ALA A 18 30.64 25.29 8.69
C ALA A 18 29.21 25.49 9.19
N ILE A 19 28.97 26.54 9.99
CA ILE A 19 27.63 26.87 10.52
C ILE A 19 26.65 27.13 9.37
N THR A 20 27.07 27.91 8.38
CA THR A 20 26.24 28.22 7.20
C THR A 20 25.90 26.95 6.42
N GLY A 21 26.87 26.05 6.24
CA GLY A 21 26.67 24.75 5.59
C GLY A 21 25.63 23.88 6.31
N TYR A 22 25.73 23.75 7.63
CA TYR A 22 24.75 22.99 8.42
C TYR A 22 23.35 23.59 8.31
N ILE A 23 23.20 24.91 8.33
CA ILE A 23 21.91 25.59 8.20
C ILE A 23 21.30 25.31 6.82
N ILE A 24 22.09 25.41 5.74
CA ILE A 24 21.60 25.16 4.38
C ILE A 24 21.16 23.70 4.24
N VAL A 25 21.94 22.74 4.72
CA VAL A 25 21.57 21.31 4.67
C VAL A 25 20.30 21.05 5.47
N PHE A 26 20.19 21.63 6.67
CA PHE A 26 18.99 21.50 7.49
C PHE A 26 17.75 22.07 6.80
N LEU A 27 17.86 23.26 6.19
CA LEU A 27 16.78 23.88 5.43
C LEU A 27 16.40 23.06 4.19
N ALA A 28 17.39 22.51 3.48
CA ALA A 28 17.14 21.66 2.31
C ALA A 28 16.36 20.39 2.70
N LEU A 29 16.74 19.73 3.80
CA LEU A 29 16.02 18.56 4.31
C LEU A 29 14.60 18.91 4.79
N LEU A 30 14.43 20.04 5.48
CA LEU A 30 13.13 20.51 5.93
C LEU A 30 12.21 20.82 4.74
N LEU A 31 12.72 21.50 3.72
CA LEU A 31 11.97 21.80 2.50
C LEU A 31 11.56 20.52 1.78
N LEU A 32 12.48 19.55 1.64
CA LEU A 32 12.20 18.25 1.04
C LEU A 32 11.10 17.49 1.80
N TYR A 33 11.13 17.51 3.14
CA TYR A 33 10.06 16.94 3.97
C TYR A 33 8.69 17.57 3.65
N TYR A 34 8.62 18.90 3.54
CA TYR A 34 7.37 19.59 3.21
C TYR A 34 6.85 19.23 1.81
N ILE A 35 7.75 19.11 0.82
CA ILE A 35 7.38 18.67 -0.54
C ILE A 35 6.74 17.28 -0.50
N PHE A 36 7.38 16.31 0.15
CA PHE A 36 6.83 14.95 0.24
C PHE A 36 5.48 14.94 0.96
N ARG A 37 5.35 15.68 2.07
CA ARG A 37 4.08 15.79 2.80
C ARG A 37 2.96 16.37 1.94
N LEU A 38 3.24 17.42 1.17
CA LEU A 38 2.28 18.03 0.27
C LEU A 38 1.90 17.07 -0.86
N LEU A 39 2.88 16.38 -1.45
CA LEU A 39 2.68 15.42 -2.52
C LEU A 39 1.77 14.27 -2.09
N SER A 40 2.00 13.67 -0.91
CA SER A 40 1.13 12.62 -0.35
C SER A 40 -0.32 13.09 -0.17
N LYS A 41 -0.52 14.34 0.27
CA LYS A 41 -1.87 14.92 0.43
C LYS A 41 -2.56 15.19 -0.93
N VAL A 42 -1.81 15.64 -1.93
CA VAL A 42 -2.34 15.87 -3.28
C VAL A 42 -2.74 14.56 -3.95
N LEU A 43 -1.89 13.52 -3.85
CA LEU A 43 -2.15 12.19 -4.41
C LEU A 43 -3.43 11.58 -3.83
N THR A 44 -3.56 11.53 -2.50
CA THR A 44 -4.76 11.01 -1.82
C THR A 44 -6.02 11.80 -2.20
N MET A 45 -5.94 13.12 -2.31
CA MET A 45 -7.07 13.95 -2.75
C MET A 45 -7.49 13.70 -4.20
N ASN A 46 -6.54 13.44 -5.11
CA ASN A 46 -6.84 13.08 -6.50
C ASN A 46 -7.48 11.69 -6.61
N VAL A 47 -7.01 10.71 -5.84
CA VAL A 47 -7.59 9.36 -5.79
C VAL A 47 -9.02 9.42 -5.26
N ARG A 48 -9.28 10.15 -4.16
CA ARG A 48 -10.63 10.35 -3.62
C ARG A 48 -11.55 11.02 -4.64
N ARG A 49 -11.08 12.07 -5.34
CA ARG A 49 -11.86 12.73 -6.41
C ARG A 49 -12.17 11.81 -7.59
N LYS A 50 -11.23 10.95 -8.00
CA LYS A 50 -11.43 9.98 -9.08
C LYS A 50 -12.43 8.89 -8.67
N LEU A 51 -12.36 8.43 -7.42
CA LEU A 51 -13.28 7.43 -6.87
C LEU A 51 -14.69 7.99 -6.64
N ALA A 52 -14.78 9.28 -6.30
CA ALA A 52 -16.05 9.99 -6.20
C ALA A 52 -16.77 10.08 -7.55
N ARG A 53 -16.01 10.37 -8.61
CA ARG A 53 -16.55 10.46 -9.99
C ARG A 53 -16.98 9.11 -10.57
N SER A 54 -16.46 7.99 -10.08
CA SER A 54 -16.83 6.66 -10.55
C SER A 54 -18.04 6.04 -9.83
N GLY A 55 -18.75 6.81 -8.99
CA GLY A 55 -20.01 6.38 -8.36
C GLY A 55 -19.88 5.33 -7.25
N LYS A 56 -18.65 4.99 -6.83
CA LYS A 56 -18.37 3.98 -5.78
C LYS A 56 -18.27 4.58 -4.37
N LEU A 57 -18.72 5.82 -4.19
CA LEU A 57 -18.64 6.56 -2.93
C LEU A 57 -19.40 5.91 -1.77
N HIS A 58 -20.46 5.14 -2.05
CA HIS A 58 -21.26 4.45 -1.03
C HIS A 58 -20.54 3.31 -0.29
N ALA A 59 -19.37 2.87 -0.76
CA ALA A 59 -18.61 1.79 -0.12
C ALA A 59 -17.58 2.29 0.91
N ILE A 60 -17.36 3.60 1.03
CA ILE A 60 -16.43 4.18 2.01
C ILE A 60 -17.26 4.95 3.03
N PRO A 61 -17.41 4.45 4.27
CA PRO A 61 -18.14 5.17 5.30
C PRO A 61 -17.46 6.53 5.53
N GLU A 62 -18.26 7.60 5.50
CA GLU A 62 -17.79 8.94 5.83
C GLU A 62 -17.20 8.93 7.25
N GLY A 63 -15.88 9.16 7.34
CA GLY A 63 -15.16 9.19 8.61
C GLY A 63 -14.14 8.05 8.81
N GLN A 64 -14.08 7.04 7.93
CA GLN A 64 -12.92 6.15 7.90
C GLN A 64 -11.84 6.74 7.00
N ASP A 65 -10.82 7.32 7.64
CA ASP A 65 -9.54 7.52 6.99
C ASP A 65 -9.00 6.14 6.63
N VAL A 66 -9.13 5.76 5.36
CA VAL A 66 -8.42 4.62 4.77
C VAL A 66 -6.95 5.02 4.62
N HIS A 67 -6.31 5.31 5.74
CA HIS A 67 -4.89 5.57 5.85
C HIS A 67 -4.21 4.23 6.06
N ILE A 68 -3.99 3.52 4.96
CA ILE A 68 -3.18 2.29 4.97
C ILE A 68 -1.73 2.74 5.15
N SER A 69 -1.08 2.32 6.24
CA SER A 69 0.33 2.60 6.48
C SER A 69 1.19 1.96 5.37
N GLY A 70 2.25 2.65 4.94
CA GLY A 70 3.16 2.13 3.91
C GLY A 70 3.75 0.76 4.28
N GLU A 71 3.99 0.54 5.57
CA GLU A 71 4.46 -0.75 6.12
C GLU A 71 3.44 -1.87 5.89
N THR A 72 2.16 -1.61 6.16
CA THR A 72 1.09 -2.59 5.93
C THR A 72 0.90 -2.89 4.46
N ALA A 73 1.01 -1.88 3.58
CA ALA A 73 0.96 -2.10 2.14
C ALA A 73 2.16 -2.92 1.64
N ALA A 74 3.36 -2.66 2.16
CA ALA A 74 4.56 -3.43 1.83
C ALA A 74 4.47 -4.89 2.32
N ALA A 75 3.97 -5.10 3.54
CA ALA A 75 3.74 -6.44 4.08
C ALA A 75 2.71 -7.22 3.25
N ILE A 76 1.60 -6.60 2.85
CA ILE A 76 0.60 -7.20 1.96
C ILE A 76 1.23 -7.54 0.60
N ALA A 77 1.97 -6.61 0.00
CA ALA A 77 2.64 -6.84 -1.28
C ALA A 77 3.67 -7.98 -1.21
N MET A 78 4.44 -8.05 -0.12
CA MET A 78 5.40 -9.12 0.13
C MET A 78 4.69 -10.46 0.33
N ALA A 79 3.60 -10.50 1.11
CA ALA A 79 2.82 -11.71 1.30
C ALA A 79 2.23 -12.22 -0.03
N ILE A 80 1.69 -11.33 -0.86
CA ILE A 80 1.20 -11.68 -2.20
C ILE A 80 2.36 -12.22 -3.06
N TYR A 81 3.49 -11.51 -3.11
CA TYR A 81 4.66 -11.92 -3.89
C TYR A 81 5.15 -13.32 -3.52
N LEU A 82 5.28 -13.60 -2.22
CA LEU A 82 5.73 -14.90 -1.72
C LEU A 82 4.75 -16.04 -2.03
N ASN A 83 3.46 -15.75 -2.12
CA ASN A 83 2.42 -16.74 -2.38
C ASN A 83 1.99 -16.79 -3.86
N TYR A 84 2.56 -15.94 -4.72
CA TYR A 84 2.16 -15.83 -6.13
C TYR A 84 2.45 -17.11 -6.93
N GLU A 85 3.48 -17.85 -6.56
CA GLU A 85 3.89 -19.07 -7.27
C GLU A 85 3.32 -20.36 -6.65
N LEU A 86 2.50 -20.25 -5.59
CA LEU A 86 1.83 -21.41 -4.96
C LEU A 86 0.55 -21.83 -5.69
N HIS A 87 0.25 -21.22 -6.84
CA HIS A 87 -0.83 -21.70 -7.70
C HIS A 87 -0.45 -23.06 -8.28
N ASP A 88 -1.30 -24.05 -8.04
CA ASP A 88 -1.21 -25.34 -8.71
C ASP A 88 -1.22 -25.11 -10.22
N LYS A 89 -0.33 -25.81 -10.94
CA LYS A 89 -0.37 -25.82 -12.41
C LYS A 89 -1.62 -26.57 -12.84
N GLU A 90 -2.71 -25.84 -13.00
CA GLU A 90 -3.93 -26.40 -13.57
C GLU A 90 -3.65 -26.85 -15.01
N SER A 91 -4.18 -28.01 -15.38
CA SER A 91 -4.20 -28.42 -16.78
C SER A 91 -5.21 -27.55 -17.50
N ASP A 92 -4.79 -26.83 -18.55
CA ASP A 92 -5.65 -26.00 -19.41
C ASP A 92 -6.73 -26.81 -20.17
N VAL A 93 -6.79 -28.14 -19.93
CA VAL A 93 -7.77 -29.06 -20.50
C VAL A 93 -8.97 -29.17 -19.57
N LEU A 94 -9.95 -28.29 -19.76
CA LEU A 94 -11.27 -28.36 -19.13
C LEU A 94 -12.07 -29.56 -19.66
N THR A 95 -11.96 -30.73 -19.00
CA THR A 95 -12.77 -31.92 -19.35
C THR A 95 -14.13 -31.86 -18.66
N ILE A 96 -15.09 -31.14 -19.26
CA ILE A 96 -16.47 -31.09 -18.76
C ILE A 96 -17.19 -32.37 -19.22
N LYS A 97 -17.20 -33.40 -18.36
CA LYS A 97 -18.02 -34.59 -18.60
C LYS A 97 -19.49 -34.23 -18.38
N LYS A 98 -20.21 -33.96 -19.47
CA LYS A 98 -21.67 -33.75 -19.44
C LYS A 98 -22.35 -35.05 -18.99
N ILE A 99 -22.61 -35.17 -17.70
CA ILE A 99 -23.48 -36.21 -17.18
C ILE A 99 -24.89 -35.84 -17.69
N SER A 100 -25.53 -36.71 -18.47
CA SER A 100 -26.86 -36.47 -19.09
C SER A 100 -28.00 -36.31 -18.08
N LYS A 101 -27.71 -36.29 -16.79
CA LYS A 101 -28.69 -36.12 -15.73
C LYS A 101 -28.89 -34.63 -15.50
N ALA A 102 -29.98 -34.09 -16.03
CA ALA A 102 -30.46 -32.72 -15.79
C ALA A 102 -30.95 -32.48 -14.34
N TYR A 103 -30.71 -33.43 -13.43
CA TYR A 103 -31.03 -33.31 -12.02
C TYR A 103 -29.75 -33.34 -11.19
N SER A 104 -29.62 -32.36 -10.29
CA SER A 104 -28.61 -32.42 -9.25
C SER A 104 -29.08 -33.39 -8.16
N PRO A 105 -28.29 -34.40 -7.77
CA PRO A 105 -28.65 -35.30 -6.67
C PRO A 105 -28.65 -34.58 -5.31
N TRP A 106 -28.17 -33.34 -5.23
CA TRP A 106 -28.13 -32.55 -3.99
C TRP A 106 -29.52 -32.15 -3.47
N ASN A 107 -30.53 -32.07 -4.33
CA ASN A 107 -31.89 -31.71 -3.93
C ASN A 107 -32.96 -32.38 -4.81
N SER A 108 -33.02 -33.70 -4.81
CA SER A 108 -34.11 -34.40 -5.51
C SER A 108 -35.27 -34.67 -4.55
N LYS A 109 -36.43 -34.03 -4.86
CA LYS A 109 -37.68 -34.12 -4.08
C LYS A 109 -38.20 -35.56 -3.93
N ILE A 110 -37.74 -36.47 -4.80
CA ILE A 110 -38.06 -37.91 -4.79
C ILE A 110 -37.55 -38.64 -3.54
N TYR A 111 -36.41 -38.24 -2.96
CA TYR A 111 -35.94 -38.87 -1.71
C TYR A 111 -36.65 -38.33 -0.46
N GLY A 112 -37.35 -37.19 -0.57
CA GLY A 112 -38.08 -36.56 0.54
C GLY A 112 -39.53 -37.04 0.70
N MET A 113 -40.10 -37.73 -0.29
CA MET A 113 -41.47 -38.24 -0.20
C MET A 113 -41.47 -39.58 0.55
N ARG A 114 -41.59 -39.52 1.89
CA ARG A 114 -41.95 -40.69 2.70
C ARG A 114 -43.37 -41.09 2.34
N TYR A 115 -43.54 -42.30 1.79
CA TYR A 115 -44.85 -42.88 1.51
C TYR A 115 -45.65 -42.95 2.81
N PHE A 116 -46.66 -42.08 2.95
CA PHE A 116 -47.66 -42.23 4.00
C PHE A 116 -48.55 -43.41 3.63
N ARG A 117 -48.33 -44.54 4.29
CA ARG A 117 -49.08 -45.77 4.09
C ARG A 117 -50.36 -45.66 4.93
N ARG A 118 -51.51 -45.69 4.24
CA ARG A 118 -52.84 -45.65 4.83
C ARG A 118 -53.23 -47.00 5.42
#